data_AF-Q2MEV8-F1
#
_entry.id   AF-Q2MEV8-F1
#
_cell.length_a   1.000
_cell.length_b   1.000
_cell.length_c   1.000
_cell.angle_alpha   90.00
_cell.angle_beta   90.00
_cell.angle_gamma   90.00
#
_symmetry.space_group_name_H-M   'P 1'
#
loop_
_entity.id
_entity.type
_entity.pdbx_description
1 polymer ?
#
loop_
_entity_poly.entity_id
_entity_poly.type
_entity_poly.pdbx_seq_one_letter_code
_entity_poly.pdbx_strand_id
1 'polypeptide(L)'
;MSARTRLRGRTLGVAATLAALAAVALTGAAGSAVAAPAEQLSGGQLAAVDYLSGRGLDRAEAVRRVLAQEGQTRTATQLADKLGARVAGSYVDQGSGALVVNVTDDGAADEVRRSGATAKKVDRGVTDLNAAKARLDQAGKAARGASWYVDVPNNQVVVQAPAGDSSAGVTDLLRTAEALGGTARVERVQGKATTQATNLYGGQQIEFSVNGSGYVCSDGFNATDRSGRAVMI
;
A
#
# COMPACT_ATOMS: atom_id res chain seq x y z
N MET A 1 -33.79 89.54 34.04
CA MET A 1 -35.09 89.74 33.38
C MET A 1 -35.38 88.52 32.52
N SER A 2 -36.63 88.05 32.57
CA SER A 2 -37.11 86.74 32.09
C SER A 2 -37.56 86.77 30.63
N ALA A 3 -37.35 85.68 29.89
CA ALA A 3 -38.27 85.07 28.89
C ALA A 3 -37.48 84.06 28.00
N ARG A 4 -37.65 82.74 28.17
CA ARG A 4 -38.67 81.83 27.58
C ARG A 4 -38.47 81.58 26.07
N THR A 5 -37.98 80.41 25.60
CA THR A 5 -38.63 79.07 25.40
C THR A 5 -39.03 78.83 23.93
N ARG A 6 -38.79 77.58 23.47
CA ARG A 6 -39.41 76.79 22.38
C ARG A 6 -38.51 76.58 21.16
N LEU A 7 -38.56 75.47 20.41
CA LEU A 7 -38.85 74.04 20.63
C LEU A 7 -38.62 73.39 19.23
N ARG A 8 -38.01 72.19 19.16
CA ARG A 8 -38.16 71.08 18.16
C ARG A 8 -38.13 71.44 16.64
N GLY A 9 -37.48 70.70 15.75
CA GLY A 9 -36.95 69.33 15.74
C GLY A 9 -37.36 68.64 14.42
N ARG A 10 -36.40 67.92 13.79
CA ARG A 10 -36.55 66.89 12.72
C ARG A 10 -37.14 67.43 11.38
N THR A 11 -36.81 67.00 10.15
CA THR A 11 -36.46 65.70 9.54
C THR A 11 -36.01 65.93 8.08
N LEU A 12 -35.07 65.08 7.61
CA LEU A 12 -34.95 64.38 6.29
C LEU A 12 -35.50 64.95 4.96
N GLY A 13 -34.71 64.78 3.88
CA GLY A 13 -35.14 64.76 2.46
C GLY A 13 -34.07 65.36 1.51
N VAL A 14 -33.17 64.58 0.88
CA VAL A 14 -33.25 63.87 -0.42
C VAL A 14 -33.07 64.77 -1.68
N ALA A 15 -32.26 64.25 -2.63
CA ALA A 15 -32.07 64.59 -4.06
C ALA A 15 -31.01 65.66 -4.40
N ALA A 16 -29.81 65.28 -4.90
CA ALA A 16 -29.45 64.89 -6.29
C ALA A 16 -29.30 66.12 -7.22
N THR A 17 -28.09 66.50 -7.66
CA THR A 17 -27.45 66.17 -8.97
C THR A 17 -26.38 67.26 -9.21
N LEU A 18 -25.30 67.19 -9.99
CA LEU A 18 -24.72 66.28 -11.00
C LEU A 18 -23.27 66.80 -11.28
N ALA A 19 -22.46 65.94 -11.89
CA ALA A 19 -21.17 66.16 -12.59
C ALA A 19 -19.94 65.67 -11.82
N ALA A 20 -19.04 64.86 -12.36
CA ALA A 20 -18.95 64.21 -13.66
C ALA A 20 -17.67 63.34 -13.67
N LEU A 21 -17.76 62.15 -14.26
CA LEU A 21 -16.72 61.34 -14.90
C LEU A 21 -15.48 60.87 -14.08
N ALA A 22 -15.37 59.55 -13.86
CA ALA A 22 -14.51 58.71 -14.71
C ALA A 22 -14.61 57.19 -14.38
N ALA A 23 -14.82 56.43 -15.46
CA ALA A 23 -14.50 55.01 -15.69
C ALA A 23 -15.23 53.89 -14.89
N VAL A 24 -16.22 53.31 -15.56
CA VAL A 24 -16.64 51.90 -15.40
C VAL A 24 -15.82 51.05 -16.38
N ALA A 25 -15.17 49.99 -15.89
CA ALA A 25 -14.95 48.76 -16.64
C ALA A 25 -14.68 47.59 -15.67
N LEU A 26 -15.42 46.50 -15.89
CA LEU A 26 -15.59 45.35 -15.03
C LEU A 26 -14.29 44.56 -14.78
N THR A 27 -13.98 44.27 -13.52
CA THR A 27 -13.15 43.11 -13.16
C THR A 27 -14.01 42.10 -12.42
N GLY A 28 -14.20 40.95 -13.06
CA GLY A 28 -15.00 39.85 -12.55
C GLY A 28 -14.48 39.38 -11.20
N ALA A 29 -15.40 38.82 -10.40
CA ALA A 29 -15.06 38.07 -9.21
C ALA A 29 -14.05 36.99 -9.60
N ALA A 30 -12.77 37.23 -9.29
CA ALA A 30 -11.81 36.16 -9.14
C ALA A 30 -12.31 35.34 -7.96
N GLY A 31 -13.16 34.36 -8.26
CA GLY A 31 -13.31 33.22 -7.38
C GLY A 31 -11.91 32.69 -7.18
N SER A 32 -11.33 32.95 -6.01
CA SER A 32 -10.15 32.25 -5.57
C SER A 32 -10.49 30.77 -5.73
N ALA A 33 -9.91 30.14 -6.75
CA ALA A 33 -9.78 28.70 -6.75
C ALA A 33 -9.01 28.44 -5.46
N VAL A 34 -9.73 28.03 -4.42
CA VAL A 34 -9.11 27.47 -3.23
C VAL A 34 -8.35 26.28 -3.79
N ALA A 35 -7.04 26.45 -3.97
CA ALA A 35 -6.16 25.33 -4.23
C ALA A 35 -6.53 24.30 -3.15
N ALA A 36 -6.94 23.10 -3.57
CA ALA A 36 -7.11 22.00 -2.65
C ALA A 36 -5.85 21.99 -1.76
N PRO A 37 -5.99 21.93 -0.42
CA PRO A 37 -4.82 21.94 0.44
C PRO A 37 -3.89 20.85 -0.08
N ALA A 38 -2.64 21.21 -0.39
CA ALA A 38 -1.63 20.25 -0.80
C ALA A 38 -1.66 19.15 0.26
N GLU A 39 -2.11 17.97 -0.15
CA GLU A 39 -2.52 16.92 0.78
C GLU A 39 -1.32 16.62 1.68
N GLN A 40 -1.42 17.03 2.95
CA GLN A 40 -0.33 16.83 3.90
C GLN A 40 -0.20 15.33 4.11
N LEU A 41 0.94 14.79 3.70
CA LEU A 41 1.29 13.40 3.92
C LEU A 41 1.07 13.04 5.39
N SER A 42 0.42 11.91 5.64
CA SER A 42 0.31 11.34 6.98
C SER A 42 1.69 11.01 7.54
N GLY A 43 1.81 10.82 8.85
CA GLY A 43 3.08 10.42 9.47
C GLY A 43 3.65 9.13 8.87
N GLY A 44 2.79 8.16 8.55
CA GLY A 44 3.19 6.91 7.88
C GLY A 44 3.67 7.14 6.45
N GLN A 45 3.00 8.02 5.70
CA GLN A 45 3.42 8.39 4.35
C GLN A 45 4.76 9.13 4.35
N LEU A 46 5.00 10.03 5.32
CA LEU A 46 6.30 10.69 5.49
C LEU A 46 7.42 9.69 5.80
N ALA A 47 7.18 8.75 6.72
CA ALA A 47 8.14 7.69 7.02
C ALA A 47 8.45 6.82 5.79
N ALA A 48 7.45 6.51 4.96
CA ALA A 48 7.65 5.78 3.71
C ALA A 48 8.47 6.59 2.68
N VAL A 49 8.21 7.90 2.56
CA VAL A 49 8.99 8.81 1.71
C VAL A 49 10.44 8.86 2.15
N ASP A 50 10.69 9.01 3.46
CA ASP A 50 12.04 9.06 4.02
C ASP A 50 12.77 7.72 3.84
N TYR A 51 12.08 6.59 4.02
CA TYR A 51 12.63 5.26 3.74
C TYR A 51 13.07 5.10 2.28
N LEU A 52 12.21 5.45 1.31
CA LEU A 52 12.54 5.37 -0.11
C LEU A 52 13.68 6.32 -0.48
N SER A 53 13.69 7.53 0.08
CA SER A 53 14.75 8.51 -0.14
C SER A 53 16.10 8.02 0.40
N GLY A 54 16.09 7.40 1.59
CA GLY A 54 17.28 6.78 2.19
C GLY A 54 17.83 5.60 1.38
N ARG A 55 17.05 5.05 0.45
CA ARG A 55 17.48 4.02 -0.51
C ARG A 55 17.90 4.58 -1.87
N GLY A 56 18.05 5.91 -1.97
CA GLY A 56 18.58 6.60 -3.15
C GLY A 56 17.53 7.08 -4.13
N LEU A 57 16.24 7.05 -3.77
CA LEU A 57 15.19 7.63 -4.61
C LEU A 57 15.11 9.15 -4.41
N ASP A 58 14.90 9.90 -5.49
CA ASP A 58 14.61 11.34 -5.36
C ASP A 58 13.36 11.57 -4.50
N ARG A 59 13.38 12.60 -3.62
CA ARG A 59 12.29 12.83 -2.67
C ARG A 59 10.96 13.10 -3.39
N ALA A 60 10.97 13.85 -4.49
CA ALA A 60 9.72 14.13 -5.22
C ALA A 60 9.18 12.86 -5.87
N GLU A 61 10.05 12.00 -6.38
CA GLU A 61 9.65 10.67 -6.87
C GLU A 61 9.15 9.76 -5.74
N ALA A 62 9.78 9.75 -4.57
CA ALA A 62 9.31 9.00 -3.40
C ALA A 62 7.90 9.43 -2.98
N VAL A 63 7.63 10.74 -2.95
CA VAL A 63 6.28 11.28 -2.68
C VAL A 63 5.28 10.79 -3.74
N ARG A 64 5.62 10.89 -5.03
CA ARG A 64 4.74 10.40 -6.11
C ARG A 64 4.41 8.92 -5.95
N ARG A 65 5.40 8.08 -5.64
CA ARG A 65 5.18 6.63 -5.46
C ARG A 65 4.30 6.34 -4.26
N VAL A 66 4.55 6.97 -3.11
CA VAL A 66 3.73 6.77 -1.90
C VAL A 66 2.28 7.18 -2.14
N LEU A 67 2.03 8.31 -2.80
CA LEU A 67 0.67 8.76 -3.13
C LEU A 67 -0.02 7.86 -4.17
N ALA A 68 0.72 7.21 -5.07
CA ALA A 68 0.16 6.33 -6.08
C ALA A 68 -0.30 4.96 -5.53
N GLN A 69 0.20 4.51 -4.37
CA GLN A 69 0.00 3.15 -3.85
C GLN A 69 -1.47 2.76 -3.67
N GLU A 70 -2.31 3.68 -3.21
CA GLU A 70 -3.73 3.38 -3.00
C GLU A 70 -4.44 3.10 -4.34
N GLY A 71 -4.19 3.93 -5.35
CA GLY A 71 -4.74 3.76 -6.69
C GLY A 71 -4.23 2.47 -7.36
N GLN A 72 -2.95 2.15 -7.18
CA GLN A 72 -2.35 0.90 -7.65
C GLN A 72 -2.99 -0.31 -6.97
N THR A 73 -3.20 -0.26 -5.66
CA THR A 73 -3.88 -1.33 -4.90
C THR A 73 -5.30 -1.54 -5.40
N ARG A 74 -6.06 -0.45 -5.58
CA ARG A 74 -7.43 -0.51 -6.11
C ARG A 74 -7.49 -1.12 -7.50
N THR A 75 -6.56 -0.73 -8.38
CA THR A 75 -6.47 -1.28 -9.74
C THR A 75 -6.11 -2.76 -9.72
N ALA A 76 -5.16 -3.16 -8.88
CA ALA A 76 -4.77 -4.56 -8.72
C ALA A 76 -5.95 -5.43 -8.25
N THR A 77 -6.71 -4.99 -7.24
CA THR A 77 -7.90 -5.69 -6.75
C THR A 77 -8.96 -5.83 -7.84
N GLN A 78 -9.28 -4.74 -8.54
CA GLN A 78 -10.27 -4.76 -9.63
C GLN A 78 -9.89 -5.73 -10.76
N LEU A 79 -8.60 -5.76 -11.13
CA LEU A 79 -8.10 -6.70 -12.15
C LEU A 79 -8.16 -8.14 -11.64
N ALA A 80 -7.79 -8.40 -10.38
CA ALA A 80 -7.88 -9.73 -9.79
C ALA A 80 -9.33 -10.23 -9.78
N ASP A 81 -10.29 -9.41 -9.36
CA ASP A 81 -11.72 -9.75 -9.32
C ASP A 81 -12.27 -10.02 -10.72
N LYS A 82 -11.89 -9.19 -11.69
CA LYS A 82 -12.38 -9.28 -13.08
C LYS A 82 -11.80 -10.45 -13.86
N LEU A 83 -10.51 -10.73 -13.66
CA LEU A 83 -9.76 -11.69 -14.48
C LEU A 83 -9.67 -13.07 -13.83
N GLY A 84 -9.83 -13.15 -12.50
CA GLY A 84 -9.83 -14.39 -11.74
C GLY A 84 -8.52 -15.18 -11.93
N ALA A 85 -8.66 -16.47 -12.25
CA ALA A 85 -7.53 -17.39 -12.42
C ALA A 85 -6.53 -17.02 -13.54
N ARG A 86 -6.88 -16.02 -14.38
CA ARG A 86 -5.99 -15.49 -15.43
C ARG A 86 -4.95 -14.50 -14.91
N VAL A 87 -5.04 -14.10 -13.64
CA VAL A 87 -4.04 -13.28 -12.93
C VAL A 87 -3.17 -14.17 -12.05
N ALA A 88 -1.85 -13.96 -12.10
CA ALA A 88 -0.83 -14.69 -11.37
C ALA A 88 -0.07 -13.78 -10.38
N GLY A 89 -0.81 -12.87 -9.74
CA GLY A 89 -0.31 -11.89 -8.79
C GLY A 89 0.05 -10.53 -9.41
N SER A 90 0.28 -9.54 -8.54
CA SER A 90 0.66 -8.18 -8.92
C SER A 90 1.72 -7.60 -7.98
N TYR A 91 2.54 -6.70 -8.47
CA TYR A 91 3.58 -6.02 -7.69
C TYR A 91 3.86 -4.62 -8.25
N VAL A 92 4.47 -3.75 -7.43
CA VAL A 92 5.00 -2.47 -7.90
C VAL A 92 6.45 -2.67 -8.30
N ASP A 93 6.76 -2.39 -9.57
CA ASP A 93 8.12 -2.47 -10.07
C ASP A 93 9.00 -1.40 -9.42
N GLN A 94 10.12 -1.80 -8.84
CA GLN A 94 10.97 -0.91 -8.05
C GLN A 94 11.75 0.08 -8.92
N GLY A 95 11.98 -0.24 -10.20
CA GLY A 95 12.64 0.67 -11.13
C GLY A 95 11.71 1.81 -11.56
N SER A 96 10.56 1.44 -12.13
CA SER A 96 9.60 2.37 -12.73
C SER A 96 8.56 2.93 -11.75
N GLY A 97 8.31 2.27 -10.62
CA GLY A 97 7.19 2.60 -9.73
C GLY A 97 5.82 2.19 -10.29
N ALA A 98 5.76 1.48 -11.42
CA ALA A 98 4.51 1.09 -12.07
C ALA A 98 3.92 -0.19 -11.45
N LEU A 99 2.58 -0.29 -11.46
CA LEU A 99 1.88 -1.53 -11.15
C LEU A 99 2.10 -2.53 -12.29
N VAL A 100 2.68 -3.67 -11.97
CA VAL A 100 2.80 -4.84 -12.86
C VAL A 100 1.81 -5.91 -12.40
N VAL A 101 1.07 -6.47 -13.36
CA VAL A 101 0.16 -7.60 -13.13
C VAL A 101 0.60 -8.76 -14.01
N ASN A 102 0.89 -9.89 -13.37
CA ASN A 102 1.20 -11.12 -14.06
C ASN A 102 -0.07 -11.77 -14.58
N VAL A 103 -0.05 -12.25 -15.82
CA VAL A 103 -1.19 -12.87 -16.50
C VAL A 103 -0.77 -14.11 -17.27
N THR A 104 -1.71 -15.01 -17.53
CA THR A 104 -1.44 -16.29 -18.23
C THR A 104 -1.86 -16.30 -19.70
N ASP A 105 -2.63 -15.30 -20.16
CA ASP A 105 -3.08 -15.18 -21.55
C ASP A 105 -3.07 -13.74 -22.06
N ASP A 106 -3.09 -13.60 -23.40
CA ASP A 106 -2.97 -12.30 -24.06
C ASP A 106 -4.23 -11.43 -23.89
N GLY A 107 -5.41 -12.04 -23.76
CA GLY A 107 -6.65 -11.30 -23.52
C GLY A 107 -6.69 -10.65 -22.13
N ALA A 108 -6.18 -11.34 -21.11
CA ALA A 108 -5.96 -10.77 -19.79
C ALA A 108 -4.88 -9.67 -19.82
N ALA A 109 -3.80 -9.86 -20.60
CA ALA A 109 -2.78 -8.83 -20.77
C ALA A 109 -3.35 -7.53 -21.34
N ASP A 110 -4.25 -7.62 -22.32
CA ASP A 110 -4.90 -6.45 -22.91
C ASP A 110 -5.84 -5.74 -21.93
N GLU A 111 -6.51 -6.47 -21.04
CA GLU A 111 -7.30 -5.88 -19.96
C GLU A 111 -6.44 -5.08 -18.99
N VAL A 112 -5.30 -5.65 -18.57
CA VAL A 112 -4.34 -4.98 -17.67
C VAL A 112 -3.80 -3.70 -18.31
N ARG A 113 -3.45 -3.73 -19.60
CA ARG A 113 -2.97 -2.52 -20.31
C ARG A 113 -4.04 -1.44 -20.39
N ARG A 114 -5.31 -1.84 -20.63
CA ARG A 114 -6.45 -0.91 -20.68
C ARG A 114 -6.73 -0.22 -19.35
N SER A 115 -6.30 -0.80 -18.22
CA SER A 115 -6.40 -0.16 -16.90
C SER A 115 -5.19 0.74 -16.57
N GLY A 116 -4.24 0.93 -17.49
CA GLY A 116 -3.02 1.71 -17.27
C GLY A 116 -1.93 0.96 -16.47
N ALA A 117 -2.10 -0.33 -16.20
CA ALA A 117 -1.09 -1.17 -15.57
C ALA A 117 -0.20 -1.87 -16.61
N THR A 118 0.95 -2.36 -16.17
CA THR A 118 1.87 -3.13 -17.02
C THR A 118 1.52 -4.61 -16.94
N ALA A 119 1.22 -5.22 -18.08
CA ALA A 119 0.98 -6.66 -18.17
C ALA A 119 2.30 -7.42 -18.35
N LYS A 120 2.52 -8.47 -17.55
CA LYS A 120 3.61 -9.43 -17.73
C LYS A 120 3.04 -10.82 -17.94
N LYS A 121 3.29 -11.42 -19.12
CA LYS A 121 2.88 -12.80 -19.37
C LYS A 121 3.81 -13.76 -18.63
N VAL A 122 3.25 -14.74 -17.94
CA VAL A 122 3.99 -15.74 -17.16
C VAL A 122 3.45 -17.14 -17.42
N ASP A 123 4.29 -18.14 -17.16
CA ASP A 123 3.95 -19.54 -17.46
C ASP A 123 3.06 -20.19 -16.39
N ARG A 124 3.18 -19.78 -15.12
CA ARG A 124 2.45 -20.38 -13.99
C ARG A 124 1.35 -19.46 -13.48
N GLY A 125 0.16 -20.02 -13.32
CA GLY A 125 -0.95 -19.35 -12.66
C GLY A 125 -0.77 -19.30 -11.13
N VAL A 126 -1.63 -18.53 -10.45
CA VAL A 126 -1.65 -18.48 -8.98
C VAL A 126 -1.94 -19.85 -8.35
N THR A 127 -2.74 -20.69 -9.02
CA THR A 127 -3.08 -22.05 -8.57
C THR A 127 -1.84 -22.95 -8.46
N ASP A 128 -0.95 -22.90 -9.46
CA ASP A 128 0.26 -23.73 -9.49
C ASP A 128 1.23 -23.31 -8.37
N LEU A 129 1.41 -22.00 -8.18
CA LEU A 129 2.25 -21.44 -7.13
C LEU A 129 1.70 -21.76 -5.74
N ASN A 130 0.38 -21.68 -5.55
CA ASN A 130 -0.27 -22.04 -4.30
C ASN A 130 -0.17 -23.55 -4.00
N ALA A 131 -0.30 -24.40 -5.01
CA ALA A 131 -0.13 -25.85 -4.84
C ALA A 131 1.32 -26.20 -4.44
N ALA A 132 2.31 -25.56 -5.08
CA ALA A 132 3.71 -25.69 -4.71
C ALA A 132 3.98 -25.21 -3.27
N LYS A 133 3.45 -24.03 -2.91
CA LYS A 133 3.54 -23.49 -1.55
C LYS A 133 2.90 -24.42 -0.53
N ALA A 134 1.73 -24.99 -0.82
CA ALA A 134 1.04 -25.89 0.11
C ALA A 134 1.84 -27.17 0.40
N ARG A 135 2.58 -27.70 -0.58
CA ARG A 135 3.51 -28.83 -0.37
C ARG A 135 4.66 -28.44 0.57
N LEU A 136 5.23 -27.25 0.36
CA LEU A 136 6.28 -26.70 1.22
C LEU A 136 5.75 -26.38 2.63
N ASP A 137 4.50 -25.93 2.76
CA ASP A 137 3.85 -25.69 4.06
C ASP A 137 3.79 -26.97 4.91
N GLN A 138 3.62 -28.15 4.28
CA GLN A 138 3.63 -29.43 4.98
C GLN A 138 5.05 -29.86 5.37
N ALA A 139 5.99 -29.82 4.41
CA ALA A 139 7.38 -30.24 4.64
C ALA A 139 8.10 -29.34 5.65
N GLY A 140 7.81 -28.03 5.60
CA GLY A 140 8.48 -27.02 6.41
C GLY A 140 8.11 -27.00 7.89
N LYS A 141 7.10 -27.76 8.32
CA LYS A 141 6.68 -27.85 9.75
C LYS A 141 7.83 -28.21 10.69
N ALA A 142 8.77 -29.03 10.22
CA ALA A 142 9.94 -29.46 10.99
C ALA A 142 11.21 -28.64 10.68
N ALA A 143 11.18 -27.75 9.68
CA ALA A 143 12.33 -27.00 9.19
C ALA A 143 12.53 -25.68 9.96
N ARG A 144 13.10 -25.77 11.16
CA ARG A 144 13.31 -24.59 12.01
C ARG A 144 14.22 -23.56 11.33
N GLY A 145 13.79 -22.30 11.32
CA GLY A 145 14.56 -21.19 10.76
C GLY A 145 14.59 -21.15 9.23
N ALA A 146 13.88 -22.05 8.55
CA ALA A 146 13.60 -21.94 7.12
C ALA A 146 12.30 -21.15 6.89
N SER A 147 12.18 -20.57 5.70
CA SER A 147 10.99 -19.87 5.24
C SER A 147 10.75 -20.14 3.75
N TRP A 148 9.53 -19.93 3.30
CA TRP A 148 9.20 -20.02 1.88
C TRP A 148 8.04 -19.08 1.55
N TYR A 149 8.06 -18.51 0.34
CA TYR A 149 7.09 -17.52 -0.10
C TYR A 149 6.95 -17.51 -1.62
N VAL A 150 5.80 -17.03 -2.10
CA VAL A 150 5.58 -16.81 -3.53
C VAL A 150 6.30 -15.53 -3.94
N ASP A 151 7.23 -15.65 -4.88
CA ASP A 151 7.94 -14.56 -5.53
C ASP A 151 7.21 -14.22 -6.84
N VAL A 152 6.25 -13.29 -6.73
CA VAL A 152 5.41 -12.85 -7.84
C VAL A 152 6.25 -12.30 -9.01
N PRO A 153 7.23 -11.40 -8.80
CA PRO A 153 8.07 -10.90 -9.89
C PRO A 153 8.74 -12.01 -10.72
N ASN A 154 9.21 -13.09 -10.09
CA ASN A 154 9.90 -14.19 -10.78
C ASN A 154 9.00 -15.40 -11.10
N ASN A 155 7.71 -15.35 -10.75
CA ASN A 155 6.74 -16.43 -11.00
C ASN A 155 7.20 -17.81 -10.46
N GLN A 156 7.75 -17.80 -9.23
CA GLN A 156 8.32 -18.96 -8.53
C GLN A 156 7.98 -18.94 -7.03
N VAL A 157 8.17 -20.08 -6.36
CA VAL A 157 8.20 -20.14 -4.89
C VAL A 157 9.66 -20.15 -4.43
N VAL A 158 10.04 -19.22 -3.58
CA VAL A 158 11.38 -19.17 -3.00
C VAL A 158 11.38 -19.96 -1.70
N VAL A 159 12.41 -20.78 -1.50
CA VAL A 159 12.66 -21.52 -0.26
C VAL A 159 13.99 -21.05 0.30
N GLN A 160 13.95 -20.37 1.43
CA GLN A 160 15.13 -19.92 2.16
C GLN A 160 15.41 -20.86 3.33
N ALA A 161 16.64 -21.35 3.41
CA ALA A 161 17.07 -22.21 4.50
C ALA A 161 18.49 -21.82 4.98
N PRO A 162 18.80 -21.97 6.29
CA PRO A 162 20.11 -21.57 6.84
C PRO A 162 21.26 -22.42 6.31
N ALA A 163 22.29 -21.81 5.70
CA ALA A 163 23.31 -22.48 4.89
C ALA A 163 24.04 -23.67 5.56
N GLY A 164 24.21 -23.66 6.89
CA GLY A 164 24.86 -24.73 7.65
C GLY A 164 23.90 -25.76 8.29
N ASP A 165 22.59 -25.59 8.16
CA ASP A 165 21.62 -26.50 8.77
C ASP A 165 21.36 -27.70 7.85
N SER A 166 21.67 -28.90 8.36
CA SER A 166 21.45 -30.21 7.72
C SER A 166 20.52 -31.09 8.56
N SER A 167 19.68 -30.49 9.41
CA SER A 167 18.66 -31.22 10.16
C SER A 167 17.71 -31.96 9.21
N ALA A 168 17.08 -33.02 9.72
CA ALA A 168 16.14 -33.82 8.93
C ALA A 168 14.99 -32.97 8.36
N GLY A 169 14.48 -32.00 9.13
CA GLY A 169 13.42 -31.10 8.70
C GLY A 169 13.86 -30.18 7.55
N VAL A 170 15.04 -29.57 7.64
CA VAL A 170 15.57 -28.75 6.54
C VAL A 170 15.86 -29.61 5.31
N THR A 171 16.41 -30.81 5.50
CA THR A 171 16.69 -31.75 4.40
C THR A 171 15.42 -32.16 3.66
N ASP A 172 14.34 -32.45 4.39
CA ASP A 172 13.05 -32.84 3.79
C ASP A 172 12.38 -31.66 3.04
N LEU A 173 12.47 -30.45 3.60
CA LEU A 173 12.01 -29.23 2.93
C LEU A 173 12.78 -29.01 1.62
N LEU A 174 14.11 -29.13 1.63
CA LEU A 174 14.94 -28.95 0.43
C LEU A 174 14.64 -30.01 -0.62
N ARG A 175 14.46 -31.28 -0.23
CA ARG A 175 14.04 -32.35 -1.16
C ARG A 175 12.68 -32.07 -1.78
N THR A 176 11.74 -31.55 -0.99
CA THR A 176 10.41 -31.15 -1.48
C THR A 176 10.54 -30.01 -2.49
N ALA A 177 11.40 -29.02 -2.23
CA ALA A 177 11.68 -27.94 -3.16
C ALA A 177 12.31 -28.44 -4.47
N GLU A 178 13.29 -29.34 -4.40
CA GLU A 178 13.90 -29.96 -5.57
C GLU A 178 12.89 -30.72 -6.43
N ALA A 179 11.96 -31.45 -5.80
CA ALA A 179 10.90 -32.18 -6.48
C ALA A 179 9.88 -31.26 -7.20
N LEU A 180 9.81 -29.98 -6.84
CA LEU A 180 8.98 -28.97 -7.53
C LEU A 180 9.65 -28.42 -8.80
N GLY A 181 10.92 -28.77 -9.04
CA GLY A 181 11.68 -28.34 -10.21
C GLY A 181 11.72 -26.83 -10.35
N GLY A 182 11.62 -26.31 -11.58
CA GLY A 182 11.68 -24.87 -11.87
C GLY A 182 10.56 -24.01 -11.24
N THR A 183 9.60 -24.62 -10.55
CA THR A 183 8.57 -23.90 -9.78
C THR A 183 9.11 -23.40 -8.45
N ALA A 184 10.11 -24.07 -7.87
CA ALA A 184 10.75 -23.65 -6.63
C ALA A 184 12.21 -23.29 -6.83
N ARG A 185 12.67 -22.23 -6.15
CA ARG A 185 14.07 -21.82 -6.11
C ARG A 185 14.58 -21.89 -4.68
N VAL A 186 15.66 -22.64 -4.46
CA VAL A 186 16.31 -22.74 -3.16
C VAL A 186 17.35 -21.64 -3.01
N GLU A 187 17.30 -20.94 -1.88
CA GLU A 187 18.25 -19.92 -1.48
C GLU A 187 18.86 -20.31 -0.11
N ARG A 188 20.16 -20.61 -0.09
CA ARG A 188 20.88 -20.90 1.14
C ARG A 188 21.34 -19.58 1.76
N VAL A 189 20.71 -19.19 2.86
CA VAL A 189 20.96 -17.89 3.51
C VAL A 189 22.00 -18.02 4.61
N GLN A 190 22.91 -17.05 4.66
CA GLN A 190 23.85 -16.90 5.76
C GLN A 190 23.14 -16.18 6.92
N GLY A 191 23.33 -16.69 8.13
CA GLY A 191 22.68 -16.16 9.33
C GLY A 191 21.75 -17.16 10.00
N LYS A 192 21.47 -16.91 11.28
CA LYS A 192 20.56 -17.72 12.09
C LYS A 192 19.24 -16.98 12.17
N ALA A 193 18.13 -17.65 11.87
CA ALA A 193 16.81 -17.11 12.17
C ALA A 193 16.73 -16.85 13.69
N THR A 194 16.61 -15.59 14.08
CA THR A 194 16.40 -15.16 15.46
C THR A 194 14.94 -14.80 15.63
N THR A 195 14.41 -15.05 16.83
CA THR A 195 13.06 -14.58 17.16
C THR A 195 13.04 -13.05 17.16
N GLN A 196 12.07 -12.48 16.45
CA GLN A 196 11.76 -11.04 16.48
C GLN A 196 10.74 -10.73 17.59
N ALA A 197 10.48 -11.65 18.54
CA ALA A 197 9.49 -11.45 19.60
C ALA A 197 9.73 -10.18 20.45
N THR A 198 10.94 -9.63 20.44
CA THR A 198 11.25 -8.34 21.09
C THR A 198 10.85 -7.11 20.27
N ASN A 199 10.53 -7.25 18.98
CA ASN A 199 10.24 -6.17 18.04
C ASN A 199 8.75 -6.10 17.63
N LEU A 200 7.93 -7.06 18.09
CA LEU A 200 6.47 -7.03 17.95
C LEU A 200 5.87 -6.54 19.26
N TYR A 201 5.29 -5.35 19.23
CA TYR A 201 4.59 -4.80 20.38
C TYR A 201 3.19 -5.38 20.41
N GLY A 202 2.93 -6.32 21.32
CA GLY A 202 1.61 -6.87 21.49
C GLY A 202 0.56 -5.77 21.67
N GLY A 203 -0.53 -5.85 20.91
CA GLY A 203 -1.57 -4.83 20.85
C GLY A 203 -1.34 -3.72 19.80
N GLN A 204 -0.25 -3.76 19.02
CA GLN A 204 0.01 -2.76 17.97
C GLN A 204 -1.13 -2.75 16.94
N GLN A 205 -1.70 -1.58 16.68
CA GLN A 205 -2.75 -1.42 15.68
C GLN A 205 -2.27 -1.76 14.27
N ILE A 206 -3.01 -2.65 13.60
CA ILE A 206 -2.85 -3.03 12.20
C ILE A 206 -4.13 -2.65 11.48
N GLU A 207 -4.02 -1.69 10.57
CA GLU A 207 -5.15 -1.28 9.73
C GLU A 207 -5.03 -1.92 8.35
N PHE A 208 -6.15 -2.42 7.84
CA PHE A 208 -6.28 -2.74 6.42
C PHE A 208 -7.70 -2.49 5.95
N SER A 209 -7.88 -2.25 4.65
CA SER A 209 -9.19 -2.01 4.05
C SER A 209 -9.49 -3.10 3.03
N VAL A 210 -10.69 -3.68 3.13
CA VAL A 210 -11.23 -4.59 2.10
C VAL A 210 -12.51 -3.95 1.57
N ASN A 211 -12.59 -3.76 0.25
CA ASN A 211 -13.76 -3.21 -0.44
C ASN A 211 -14.28 -1.89 0.14
N GLY A 212 -13.37 -0.99 0.53
CA GLY A 212 -13.73 0.32 1.10
C GLY A 212 -14.23 0.28 2.54
N SER A 213 -14.24 -0.88 3.19
CA SER A 213 -14.47 -1.02 4.63
C SER A 213 -13.13 -1.10 5.35
N GLY A 214 -12.91 -0.22 6.33
CA GLY A 214 -11.72 -0.25 7.18
C GLY A 214 -11.85 -1.31 8.27
N TYR A 215 -10.83 -2.13 8.44
CA TYR A 215 -10.69 -3.11 9.51
C TYR A 215 -9.52 -2.68 10.39
N VAL A 216 -9.79 -2.64 11.69
CA VAL A 216 -8.75 -2.47 12.70
C VAL A 216 -8.51 -3.83 13.33
N CYS A 217 -7.32 -4.36 13.11
CA CYS A 217 -6.78 -5.48 13.87
C CYS A 217 -5.74 -4.95 14.86
N SER A 218 -5.40 -5.76 15.86
CA SER A 218 -4.21 -5.57 16.66
C SER A 218 -3.25 -6.72 16.41
N ASP A 219 -1.95 -6.46 16.48
CA ASP A 219 -0.96 -7.49 16.71
C ASP A 219 -1.31 -8.21 18.02
N GLY A 220 -1.27 -9.54 18.01
CA GLY A 220 -1.63 -10.33 19.19
C GLY A 220 -0.68 -10.07 20.35
N PHE A 221 -1.15 -10.25 21.58
CA PHE A 221 -0.29 -10.21 22.75
C PHE A 221 0.50 -11.51 22.86
N ASN A 222 1.82 -11.39 22.96
CA ASN A 222 2.68 -12.51 23.36
C ASN A 222 2.29 -12.95 24.79
N ALA A 223 1.87 -14.21 24.97
CA ALA A 223 1.50 -14.76 26.27
C ALA A 223 2.03 -16.19 26.48
N THR A 224 1.81 -16.74 27.68
CA THR A 224 2.13 -18.14 28.01
C THR A 224 0.94 -18.83 28.64
N ASP A 225 0.70 -20.10 28.27
CA ASP A 225 -0.31 -20.92 28.95
C ASP A 225 0.19 -21.44 30.31
N ARG A 226 -0.65 -22.16 31.05
CA ARG A 226 -0.32 -22.70 32.39
C ARG A 226 0.87 -23.68 32.39
N SER A 227 1.24 -24.22 31.23
CA SER A 227 2.41 -25.10 31.07
C SER A 227 3.68 -24.35 30.67
N GLY A 228 3.60 -23.01 30.54
CA GLY A 228 4.73 -22.16 30.11
C GLY A 228 4.94 -22.16 28.60
N ARG A 229 4.04 -22.74 27.81
CA ARG A 229 4.13 -22.74 26.35
C ARG A 229 3.71 -21.38 25.81
N ALA A 230 4.54 -20.82 24.92
CA ALA A 230 4.23 -19.56 24.25
C ALA A 230 2.95 -19.68 23.40
N VAL A 231 2.05 -18.73 23.56
CA VAL A 231 0.80 -18.59 22.81
C VAL A 231 0.65 -17.13 22.36
N MET A 232 -0.01 -16.92 21.23
CA MET A 232 -0.46 -15.59 20.80
C MET A 232 -1.95 -15.49 21.12
N ILE A 233 -2.35 -14.39 21.75
CA ILE A 233 -3.75 -14.06 22.07
C ILE A 233 -4.16 -12.76 21.42
#